data_AF-K9SZ25-F1
#
_entry.id   AF-K9SZ25-F1
#
_cell.length_a   1.000
_cell.length_b   1.000
_cell.length_c   1.000
_cell.angle_alpha   90.00
_cell.angle_beta   90.00
_cell.angle_gamma   90.00
#
_symmetry.space_group_name_H-M   'P 1'
#
loop_
_entity.id
_entity.type
_entity.pdbx_description
1 polymer ?
#
loop_
_entity_poly.entity_id
_entity_poly.type
_entity_poly.pdbx_seq_one_letter_code
_entity_poly.pdbx_strand_id
1 'polypeptide(L)'
;MEYKILTLDESIPLWKRIQMIFPDEPDWESLEEEVLVKLVEDFDNEQSCATTAIIYMSTKNPSQCQRLAKWLLEHEDSDQWLKSAAKRAIEYCEEQ
;
A
#
# COMPACT_ATOMS: atom_id res chain seq x y z
N MET A 1 23.54 21.07 -12.22
CA MET A 1 22.63 20.84 -11.08
C MET A 1 22.74 19.36 -10.77
N GLU A 2 23.57 19.00 -9.80
CA GLU A 2 23.79 17.59 -9.44
C GLU A 2 22.60 17.13 -8.60
N TYR A 3 21.79 16.24 -9.15
CA TYR A 3 20.78 15.54 -8.37
C TYR A 3 21.53 14.58 -7.45
N LYS A 4 21.57 14.94 -6.16
CA LYS A 4 22.10 14.08 -5.11
C LYS A 4 21.16 12.89 -5.05
N ILE A 5 21.54 11.77 -5.67
CA ILE A 5 20.86 10.49 -5.49
C ILE A 5 20.99 10.19 -4.00
N LEU A 6 19.92 10.43 -3.24
CA LEU A 6 19.79 9.92 -1.89
C LEU A 6 19.72 8.40 -2.06
N THR A 7 20.88 7.74 -2.00
CA THR A 7 20.91 6.29 -1.79
C THR A 7 20.23 6.05 -0.47
N LEU A 8 18.94 5.73 -0.51
CA LEU A 8 18.16 5.40 0.67
C LEU A 8 18.89 4.25 1.36
N ASP A 9 19.25 4.48 2.62
CA ASP A 9 20.01 3.54 3.43
C ASP A 9 19.36 2.15 3.36
N GLU A 10 20.17 1.14 3.04
CA GLU A 10 19.69 -0.24 2.88
C GLU A 10 19.13 -0.83 4.19
N SER A 11 19.47 -0.22 5.33
CA SER A 11 18.88 -0.54 6.63
C SER A 11 17.43 -0.09 6.79
N ILE A 12 16.94 0.83 5.93
CA ILE A 12 15.53 1.25 5.93
C ILE A 12 14.71 0.16 5.22
N PRO A 13 13.66 -0.38 5.87
CA PRO A 13 12.76 -1.34 5.25
C PRO A 13 12.17 -0.82 3.93
N LEU A 14 12.00 -1.73 2.96
CA LEU A 14 11.57 -1.36 1.60
C LEU A 14 10.23 -0.59 1.58
N TRP A 15 9.25 -0.97 2.40
CA TRP A 15 7.96 -0.28 2.49
C TRP A 15 8.10 1.18 2.95
N LYS A 16 9.03 1.48 3.87
CA LYS A 16 9.32 2.87 4.27
C LYS A 16 9.97 3.64 3.12
N ARG A 17 10.91 3.01 2.42
CA ARG A 17 11.57 3.64 1.26
C ARG A 17 10.56 4.00 0.17
N ILE A 18 9.58 3.14 -0.07
CA ILE A 18 8.49 3.40 -1.03
C ILE A 18 7.69 4.65 -0.64
N GLN A 19 7.29 4.77 0.62
CA GLN A 19 6.58 5.97 1.08
C GLN A 19 7.45 7.24 0.97
N MET A 20 8.76 7.13 1.22
CA MET A 20 9.70 8.26 1.16
C MET A 20 9.97 8.80 -0.25
N ILE A 21 9.75 8.00 -1.30
CA ILE A 21 9.96 8.43 -2.69
C ILE A 21 8.72 9.01 -3.33
N PHE A 22 7.55 8.97 -2.67
CA PHE A 22 6.33 9.57 -3.19
C PHE A 22 6.56 11.06 -3.58
N PRO A 23 6.08 11.52 -4.76
CA PRO A 23 5.14 10.87 -5.68
C PRO A 23 5.76 9.93 -6.72
N ASP A 24 7.04 9.60 -6.65
CA ASP A 24 7.63 8.59 -7.54
C ASP A 24 7.07 7.20 -7.22
N GLU A 25 6.69 6.45 -8.25
CA GLU A 25 6.04 5.14 -8.09
C GLU A 25 7.05 3.99 -8.17
N PRO A 26 7.03 3.04 -7.22
CA PRO A 26 7.77 1.79 -7.37
C PRO A 26 7.09 0.90 -8.42
N ASP A 27 7.77 -0.17 -8.81
CA ASP A 27 7.13 -1.25 -9.57
C ASP A 27 6.22 -2.09 -8.64
N TRP A 28 4.95 -1.69 -8.54
CA TRP A 28 3.95 -2.29 -7.66
C TRP A 28 3.69 -3.77 -7.94
N GLU A 29 3.80 -4.21 -9.20
CA GLU A 29 3.53 -5.59 -9.60
C GLU A 29 4.58 -6.55 -9.06
N SER A 30 5.84 -6.11 -8.97
CA SER A 30 6.94 -6.93 -8.46
C SER A 30 7.07 -6.92 -6.94
N LEU A 31 6.34 -6.06 -6.22
CA LEU A 31 6.38 -6.04 -4.76
C LEU A 31 5.87 -7.35 -4.16
N GLU A 32 6.58 -7.82 -3.14
CA GLU A 32 6.17 -8.98 -2.35
C GLU A 32 4.93 -8.66 -1.51
N GLU A 33 4.14 -9.69 -1.20
CA GLU A 33 2.93 -9.56 -0.37
C GLU A 33 3.24 -8.86 0.95
N GLU A 34 4.32 -9.24 1.63
CA GLU A 34 4.72 -8.66 2.92
C GLU A 34 4.93 -7.15 2.84
N VAL A 35 5.52 -6.66 1.75
CA VAL A 35 5.74 -5.22 1.53
C VAL A 35 4.41 -4.51 1.37
N LEU A 36 3.49 -5.07 0.59
CA LEU A 36 2.15 -4.50 0.40
C LEU A 36 1.34 -4.50 1.70
N VAL A 37 1.41 -5.57 2.51
CA VAL A 37 0.80 -5.60 3.84
C VAL A 37 1.34 -4.46 4.70
N LYS A 38 2.66 -4.27 4.73
CA LYS A 38 3.28 -3.21 5.55
C LYS A 38 2.90 -1.82 5.09
N LEU A 39 2.79 -1.58 3.78
CA LEU A 39 2.31 -0.31 3.24
C LEU A 39 0.87 0.00 3.64
N VAL A 40 0.01 -1.02 3.78
CA VAL A 40 -1.36 -0.86 4.26
C VAL A 40 -1.42 -0.69 5.77
N GLU A 41 -0.66 -1.47 6.54
CA GLU A 41 -0.62 -1.37 8.00
C GLU A 41 -0.05 -0.03 8.48
N ASP A 42 0.86 0.57 7.71
CA ASP A 42 1.53 1.83 8.00
C ASP A 42 0.95 3.00 7.16
N PHE A 43 -0.34 2.94 6.85
CA PHE A 43 -1.01 3.92 5.99
C PHE A 43 -0.93 5.36 6.55
N ASP A 44 -0.81 5.53 7.88
CA ASP A 44 -0.73 6.85 8.53
C ASP A 44 0.45 7.71 8.04
N ASN A 45 1.54 7.08 7.59
CA ASN A 45 2.69 7.81 7.04
C ASN A 45 2.42 8.32 5.62
N GLU A 46 1.77 7.51 4.77
CA GLU A 46 1.38 7.89 3.41
C GLU A 46 0.17 7.06 2.91
N GLN A 47 -1.03 7.63 3.05
CA GLN A 47 -2.29 6.93 2.71
C GLN A 47 -2.40 6.64 1.20
N SER A 48 -1.73 7.42 0.35
CA SER A 48 -1.73 7.19 -1.11
C SER A 48 -1.03 5.88 -1.45
N CYS A 49 0.08 5.57 -0.77
CA CYS A 49 0.76 4.29 -0.93
C CYS A 49 -0.12 3.13 -0.45
N ALA A 50 -0.85 3.28 0.65
CA ALA A 50 -1.78 2.27 1.15
C ALA A 50 -2.95 2.02 0.18
N THR A 51 -3.45 3.08 -0.47
CA THR A 51 -4.51 3.01 -1.48
C THR A 51 -4.08 2.15 -2.66
N THR A 52 -2.88 2.37 -3.18
CA THR A 52 -2.35 1.54 -4.28
C THR A 52 -2.05 0.12 -3.78
N ALA A 53 -1.43 -0.02 -2.60
CA ALA A 53 -1.06 -1.30 -2.05
C ALA A 53 -2.26 -2.25 -1.84
N ILE A 54 -3.40 -1.74 -1.35
CA ILE A 54 -4.60 -2.58 -1.14
C ILE A 54 -5.20 -3.09 -2.46
N ILE A 55 -5.08 -2.32 -3.55
CA ILE A 55 -5.50 -2.75 -4.88
C ILE A 55 -4.60 -3.87 -5.39
N TYR A 56 -3.27 -3.73 -5.30
CA TYR A 56 -2.35 -4.80 -5.72
C TYR A 56 -2.40 -6.03 -4.80
N MET A 57 -2.77 -5.87 -3.53
CA MET A 57 -3.03 -7.00 -2.63
C MET A 57 -4.16 -7.89 -3.16
N SER A 58 -5.19 -7.30 -3.80
CA SER A 58 -6.33 -8.05 -4.32
C SER A 58 -5.95 -9.10 -5.36
N THR A 59 -4.89 -8.86 -6.13
CA THR A 59 -4.44 -9.76 -7.19
C THR A 59 -3.49 -10.83 -6.70
N LYS A 60 -2.80 -10.61 -5.57
CA LYS A 60 -1.81 -11.54 -4.99
C LYS A 60 -2.41 -12.46 -3.95
N ASN A 61 -3.22 -11.92 -3.04
CA ASN A 61 -3.79 -12.66 -1.93
C ASN A 61 -5.19 -12.11 -1.57
N PRO A 62 -6.26 -12.64 -2.19
CA PRO A 62 -7.64 -12.18 -1.95
C PRO A 62 -8.06 -12.29 -0.48
N SER A 63 -7.59 -13.31 0.24
CA SER A 63 -7.93 -13.50 1.65
C SER A 63 -7.34 -12.40 2.55
N GLN A 64 -6.07 -12.05 2.31
CA GLN A 64 -5.38 -11.00 3.05
C GLN A 64 -5.90 -9.61 2.65
N CYS A 65 -6.19 -9.41 1.36
CA CYS A 65 -6.90 -8.25 0.82
C CYS A 65 -8.18 -7.97 1.62
N GLN A 66 -9.08 -8.95 1.71
CA GLN A 66 -10.37 -8.77 2.40
C GLN A 66 -10.18 -8.43 3.87
N ARG A 67 -9.22 -9.08 4.55
CA ARG A 67 -8.91 -8.80 5.96
C ARG A 67 -8.47 -7.35 6.15
N LEU A 68 -7.50 -6.91 5.36
CA LEU A 68 -6.94 -5.55 5.46
C LEU A 68 -7.96 -4.49 5.04
N ALA A 69 -8.71 -4.74 3.96
CA ALA A 69 -9.72 -3.81 3.49
C ALA A 69 -10.84 -3.61 4.53
N LYS A 70 -11.32 -4.69 5.17
CA LYS A 70 -12.31 -4.58 6.27
C LYS A 70 -11.77 -3.76 7.43
N TRP A 71 -10.52 -3.99 7.82
CA TRP A 71 -9.87 -3.19 8.87
C TRP A 71 -9.78 -1.70 8.49
N LEU A 72 -9.37 -1.36 7.26
CA LEU A 72 -9.30 0.02 6.77
C LEU A 72 -10.65 0.74 6.79
N LEU A 73 -11.75 0.01 6.53
CA LEU A 73 -13.10 0.58 6.55
C LEU A 73 -13.56 0.97 7.95
N GLU A 74 -13.11 0.24 8.95
CA GLU A 74 -13.43 0.47 10.36
C GLU A 74 -12.44 1.42 11.05
N HIS A 75 -11.23 1.59 10.50
CA HIS A 75 -10.22 2.46 11.08
C HIS A 75 -10.60 3.95 10.99
N GLU A 76 -10.47 4.68 12.09
CA GLU A 76 -10.89 6.09 12.19
C GLU A 76 -10.03 6.99 11.30
N ASP A 77 -8.71 6.79 11.32
CA ASP A 77 -7.73 7.62 10.59
C ASP A 77 -7.68 7.35 9.07
N SER A 78 -8.30 6.27 8.59
CA SER A 78 -8.41 6.01 7.16
C SER A 78 -9.28 7.07 6.51
N ASP A 79 -8.73 7.80 5.55
CA ASP A 79 -9.45 8.82 4.84
C ASP A 79 -10.52 8.23 3.89
N GLN A 80 -11.33 9.09 3.30
CA GLN A 80 -12.40 8.67 2.40
C GLN A 80 -11.89 7.98 1.12
N TRP A 81 -10.68 8.29 0.66
CA TRP A 81 -10.10 7.74 -0.55
C TRP A 81 -9.57 6.34 -0.31
N LEU A 82 -8.84 6.14 0.78
CA LEU A 82 -8.37 4.83 1.24
C LEU A 82 -9.55 3.91 1.55
N LYS A 83 -10.59 4.42 2.23
CA LYS A 83 -11.84 3.66 2.44
C LYS A 83 -12.53 3.30 1.13
N SER A 84 -12.53 4.19 0.14
CA SER A 84 -13.10 3.89 -1.17
C SER A 84 -12.28 2.82 -1.92
N ALA A 85 -10.95 2.88 -1.84
CA ALA A 85 -10.07 1.85 -2.40
C ALA A 85 -10.25 0.49 -1.70
N ALA A 86 -10.40 0.47 -0.38
CA ALA A 86 -10.69 -0.74 0.38
C ALA A 86 -12.01 -1.40 -0.06
N LYS A 87 -13.09 -0.64 -0.30
CA LYS A 87 -14.35 -1.19 -0.83
C LYS A 87 -14.14 -1.85 -2.19
N ARG A 88 -13.46 -1.15 -3.10
CA ARG A 88 -13.16 -1.68 -4.44
C ARG A 88 -12.31 -2.94 -4.36
N ALA A 89 -11.31 -2.97 -3.49
CA ALA A 89 -10.47 -4.15 -3.30
C ALA A 89 -11.29 -5.36 -2.85
N ILE A 90 -12.27 -5.19 -1.95
CA ILE A 90 -13.19 -6.27 -1.55
C ILE A 90 -13.98 -6.79 -2.75
N GLU A 91 -14.56 -5.90 -3.56
CA GLU A 91 -15.31 -6.27 -4.77
C GLU A 91 -14.44 -7.13 -5.71
N TYR A 92 -13.20 -6.69 -5.99
CA TYR A 92 -12.26 -7.47 -6.81
C TYR A 92 -11.88 -8.81 -6.19
N CYS A 93 -11.77 -8.89 -4.86
CA CYS A 93 -11.43 -10.10 -4.14
C CYS A 93 -12.59 -11.12 -4.07
N GLU A 94 -13.83 -10.72 -4.38
CA GLU A 94 -15.01 -11.60 -4.44
C GLU A 94 -15.31 -12.11 -5.86
N GLU A 95 -14.77 -11.45 -6.89
CA GLU A 95 -14.94 -11.82 -8.31
C GLU A 95 -13.93 -12.87 -8.81
N GLN A 96 -12.95 -13.25 -7.99
CA GLN A 96 -11.85 -14.19 -8.30
C GLN A 96 -12.08 -15.57 -7.67
#